data_AF-A0A8T7CMU7-F1
#
_entry.id   AF-A0A8T7CMU7-F1
#
_cell.length_a   1.000
_cell.length_b   1.000
_cell.length_c   1.000
_cell.angle_alpha   90.00
_cell.angle_beta   90.00
_cell.angle_gamma   90.00
#
_symmetry.space_group_name_H-M   'P 1'
#
loop_
_entity.id
_entity.type
_entity.pdbx_description
1 polymer ?
#
loop_
_entity_poly.entity_id
_entity_poly.type
_entity_poly.pdbx_seq_one_letter_code
_entity_poly.pdbx_strand_id
1 'polypeptide(L)'
;MLSYSQSSDPDSPNYADQTALYSQKQWVRLPFTDAEIEADSNFSSFILTGVRPDDADQDGVLDSFDNCTEVANAAQRDTDGDGYGNFCDPDFNQDLIVNFVDLQYMADEFFASDPDADLNGDGLVNFADLQLLSDLFFLAPGPSCGIVE
;
A
#
# COMPACT_ATOMS: atom_id res chain seq x y z
N MET A 1 1.39 27.47 20.60
CA MET A 1 2.68 27.50 21.33
C MET A 1 2.86 26.18 22.04
N LEU A 2 4.08 25.65 22.01
CA LEU A 2 4.48 24.46 22.75
C LEU A 2 5.53 24.86 23.79
N SER A 3 5.22 24.66 25.08
CA SER A 3 6.09 25.10 26.18
C SER A 3 7.43 24.38 26.24
N TYR A 4 7.56 23.26 25.51
CA TYR A 4 8.74 22.42 25.42
C TYR A 4 9.34 22.38 24.00
N SER A 5 8.94 23.33 23.13
CA SER A 5 9.36 23.39 21.73
C SER A 5 9.04 22.12 20.93
N GLN A 6 9.51 22.03 19.68
CA GLN A 6 9.14 20.95 18.76
C GLN A 6 10.11 19.77 18.76
N SER A 7 11.38 20.00 19.10
CA SER A 7 12.42 18.98 19.05
C SER A 7 12.92 18.65 20.45
N SER A 8 13.12 17.36 20.72
CA SER A 8 13.86 16.89 21.89
C SER A 8 15.38 16.78 21.64
N ASP A 9 15.81 16.83 20.37
CA ASP A 9 17.21 16.82 19.98
C ASP A 9 17.88 18.18 20.32
N PRO A 10 18.91 18.22 21.18
CA PRO A 10 19.61 19.45 21.56
C PRO A 10 20.28 20.19 20.41
N ASP A 11 20.62 19.50 19.32
CA ASP A 11 21.28 20.11 18.15
C ASP A 11 20.27 20.72 17.17
N SER A 12 18.98 20.48 17.37
CA SER A 12 17.92 21.06 16.53
C SER A 12 17.72 22.55 16.81
N PRO A 13 17.54 23.38 15.77
CA PRO A 13 17.17 24.78 15.96
C PRO A 13 15.83 24.96 16.70
N ASN A 14 14.98 23.92 16.72
CA ASN A 14 13.66 23.93 17.36
C ASN A 14 13.64 23.24 18.74
N TYR A 15 14.80 23.11 19.39
CA TYR A 15 14.94 22.47 20.71
C TYR A 15 14.38 23.31 21.86
N ALA A 16 14.58 24.63 21.82
CA ALA A 16 14.24 25.53 22.93
C ALA A 16 13.69 26.90 22.49
N ASP A 17 13.45 27.09 21.20
CA ASP A 17 12.96 28.34 20.59
C ASP A 17 11.61 28.78 21.20
N GLN A 18 10.62 27.89 21.26
CA GLN A 18 9.32 28.21 21.87
C GLN A 18 9.36 28.18 23.40
N THR A 19 10.23 27.37 24.00
CA THR A 19 10.44 27.35 25.46
C THR A 19 10.92 28.71 25.96
N ALA A 20 11.83 29.36 25.22
CA ALA A 20 12.32 30.70 25.53
C ALA A 20 11.20 31.75 25.48
N LEU A 21 10.32 31.69 24.47
CA LEU A 21 9.15 32.58 24.34
C LEU A 21 8.10 32.33 25.42
N TYR A 22 7.87 31.06 25.78
CA TYR A 22 6.98 30.69 26.88
C TYR A 22 7.47 31.24 28.22
N SER A 23 8.79 31.18 28.49
CA SER A 23 9.37 31.76 29.71
C SER A 23 9.12 33.28 29.83
N GLN A 24 9.03 33.96 28.69
CA GLN A 24 8.71 35.38 28.56
C GLN A 24 7.21 35.65 28.44
N LYS A 25 6.36 34.61 28.48
CA LYS A 25 4.90 34.66 28.27
C LYS A 25 4.49 35.28 26.93
N GLN A 26 5.33 35.16 25.91
CA GLN A 26 5.09 35.71 24.58
C GLN A 26 4.44 34.68 23.66
N TRP A 27 3.13 34.76 23.47
CA TRP A 27 2.41 33.83 22.60
C TRP A 27 2.69 34.08 21.12
N VAL A 28 2.98 33.00 20.40
CA VAL A 28 3.15 33.01 18.93
C VAL A 28 1.81 32.68 18.25
N ARG A 29 1.47 33.44 17.20
CA ARG A 29 0.33 33.16 16.33
C ARG A 29 0.69 32.01 15.40
N LEU A 30 -0.16 30.99 15.32
CA LEU A 30 0.01 29.89 14.39
C LEU A 30 -0.71 30.23 13.07
N PRO A 31 -0.03 30.22 11.92
CA PRO A 31 -0.71 30.33 10.63
C PRO A 31 -1.60 29.09 10.43
N PHE A 32 -2.78 29.27 9.84
CA PHE A 32 -3.74 28.17 9.65
C PHE A 32 -4.20 28.05 8.20
N THR A 33 -4.44 29.18 7.53
CA THR A 33 -4.81 29.14 6.10
C THR A 33 -3.56 28.96 5.24
N ASP A 34 -3.72 28.35 4.06
CA ASP A 34 -2.61 28.15 3.10
C ASP A 34 -1.89 29.46 2.80
N ALA A 35 -2.65 30.54 2.55
CA ALA A 35 -2.09 31.87 2.30
C ALA A 35 -1.26 32.42 3.47
N GLU A 36 -1.61 32.08 4.71
CA GLU A 36 -0.81 32.48 5.89
C GLU A 36 0.43 31.61 6.07
N ILE A 37 0.32 30.30 5.77
CA ILE A 37 1.44 29.35 5.86
C ILE A 37 2.49 29.72 4.80
N GLU A 38 2.06 29.93 3.56
CA GLU A 38 2.91 30.29 2.43
C GLU A 38 3.54 31.68 2.56
N ALA A 39 2.91 32.59 3.32
CA ALA A 39 3.45 33.92 3.60
C ALA A 39 4.47 33.95 4.75
N ASP A 40 4.64 32.88 5.53
CA ASP A 40 5.64 32.81 6.59
C ASP A 40 7.05 32.76 5.98
N SER A 41 7.93 33.66 6.40
CA SER A 41 9.32 33.71 5.94
C SER A 41 10.13 32.45 6.28
N ASN A 42 9.68 31.66 7.25
CA ASN A 42 10.31 30.40 7.65
C ASN A 42 9.67 29.16 7.00
N PHE A 43 8.70 29.35 6.11
CA PHE A 43 8.08 28.24 5.38
C PHE A 43 9.11 27.57 4.46
N SER A 44 9.17 26.24 4.54
CA SER A 44 9.97 25.40 3.65
C SER A 44 9.11 24.26 3.15
N SER A 45 9.14 24.00 1.84
CA SER A 45 8.45 22.87 1.22
C SER A 45 9.47 21.93 0.58
N PHE A 46 9.23 20.63 0.72
CA PHE A 46 10.04 19.59 0.12
C PHE A 46 9.10 18.55 -0.48
N ILE A 47 9.37 18.14 -1.72
CA ILE A 47 8.72 16.98 -2.33
C ILE A 47 9.69 15.81 -2.16
N LEU A 48 9.28 14.81 -1.41
CA LEU A 48 10.03 13.55 -1.31
C LEU A 48 9.64 12.69 -2.52
N THR A 49 10.61 12.41 -3.38
CA THR A 49 10.44 11.50 -4.52
C THR A 49 11.27 10.24 -4.24
N GLY A 50 10.65 9.07 -4.25
CA GLY A 50 11.33 7.78 -4.05
C GLY A 50 10.35 6.61 -4.02
N VAL A 51 10.87 5.41 -4.26
CA VAL A 51 10.18 4.16 -3.94
C VAL A 51 9.98 4.14 -2.43
N ARG A 52 8.76 3.88 -2.01
CA ARG A 52 8.42 3.75 -0.61
C ARG A 52 8.86 2.33 -0.22
N PRO A 53 9.94 2.15 0.57
CA PRO A 53 10.61 0.86 0.73
C PRO A 53 9.80 -0.17 1.55
N ASP A 54 8.68 0.26 2.11
CA ASP A 54 7.67 -0.50 2.85
C ASP A 54 6.39 -0.74 2.02
N ASP A 55 6.50 -0.60 0.70
CA ASP A 55 5.49 -0.81 -0.34
C ASP A 55 6.24 -1.40 -1.56
N ALA A 56 6.36 -2.72 -1.57
CA ALA A 56 7.25 -3.47 -2.45
C ALA A 56 6.82 -3.38 -3.92
N ASP A 57 5.51 -3.41 -4.18
CA ASP A 57 4.93 -3.38 -5.52
C ASP A 57 4.54 -1.96 -6.00
N GLN A 58 4.62 -0.96 -5.11
CA GLN A 58 4.39 0.46 -5.38
C GLN A 58 2.96 0.79 -5.80
N ASP A 59 1.98 0.07 -5.26
CA ASP A 59 0.57 0.32 -5.53
C ASP A 59 -0.05 1.40 -4.61
N GLY A 60 0.71 1.83 -3.59
CA GLY A 60 0.31 2.85 -2.62
C GLY A 60 -0.25 2.28 -1.31
N VAL A 61 -0.38 0.97 -1.20
CA VAL A 61 -0.66 0.22 0.02
C VAL A 61 0.66 -0.21 0.64
N LEU A 62 0.73 -0.18 1.96
CA LEU A 62 1.92 -0.65 2.68
C LEU A 62 1.91 -2.17 2.72
N ASP A 63 3.07 -2.82 2.64
CA ASP A 63 3.19 -4.29 2.74
C ASP A 63 2.46 -4.85 3.98
N SER A 64 2.49 -4.10 5.10
CA SER A 64 1.80 -4.49 6.35
C SER A 64 0.26 -4.48 6.31
N PHE A 65 -0.32 -3.90 5.26
CA PHE A 65 -1.75 -3.76 5.02
C PHE A 65 -2.15 -4.27 3.63
N ASP A 66 -1.21 -4.86 2.88
CA ASP A 66 -1.39 -5.26 1.49
C ASP A 66 -1.74 -6.74 1.41
N ASN A 67 -2.87 -7.04 0.78
CA ASN A 67 -3.32 -8.41 0.53
C ASN A 67 -2.64 -9.07 -0.68
N CYS A 68 -1.81 -8.34 -1.43
CA CYS A 68 -0.95 -8.83 -2.51
C CYS A 68 0.41 -8.09 -2.57
N THR A 69 1.26 -8.25 -1.55
CA THR A 69 2.55 -7.56 -1.36
C THR A 69 3.51 -7.51 -2.56
N GLU A 70 3.34 -8.36 -3.57
CA GLU A 70 4.22 -8.45 -4.75
C GLU A 70 3.48 -8.14 -6.07
N VAL A 71 2.18 -7.84 -6.02
CA VAL A 71 1.33 -7.64 -7.20
C VAL A 71 0.40 -6.46 -6.99
N ALA A 72 0.74 -5.35 -7.66
CA ALA A 72 0.05 -4.09 -7.53
C ALA A 72 -1.46 -4.21 -7.74
N ASN A 73 -2.23 -3.95 -6.69
CA ASN A 73 -3.67 -4.14 -6.68
C ASN A 73 -4.37 -3.10 -5.79
N ALA A 74 -4.04 -1.80 -5.92
CA ALA A 74 -4.45 -0.69 -5.04
C ALA A 74 -5.93 -0.63 -4.59
N ALA A 75 -6.85 -1.30 -5.28
CA ALA A 75 -8.24 -1.48 -4.86
C ALA A 75 -8.43 -2.52 -3.73
N GLN A 76 -7.41 -3.33 -3.43
CA GLN A 76 -7.34 -4.38 -2.41
C GLN A 76 -8.57 -5.28 -2.45
N ARG A 77 -8.95 -5.72 -3.67
CA ARG A 77 -10.10 -6.60 -3.86
C ARG A 77 -9.75 -7.98 -3.30
N ASP A 78 -10.62 -8.47 -2.44
CA ASP A 78 -10.60 -9.78 -1.80
C ASP A 78 -12.07 -10.23 -1.73
N THR A 79 -12.48 -11.09 -2.68
CA THR A 79 -13.89 -11.44 -2.88
C THR A 79 -14.38 -12.47 -1.84
N ASP A 80 -13.52 -13.39 -1.39
CA ASP A 80 -13.90 -14.44 -0.44
C ASP A 80 -13.51 -14.15 1.00
N GLY A 81 -12.69 -13.12 1.24
CA GLY A 81 -12.38 -12.59 2.55
C GLY A 81 -11.38 -13.43 3.33
N ASP A 82 -10.52 -14.17 2.64
CA ASP A 82 -9.50 -15.01 3.27
C ASP A 82 -8.22 -14.21 3.64
N GLY A 83 -8.11 -12.97 3.14
CA GLY A 83 -7.00 -12.06 3.37
C GLY A 83 -5.99 -12.00 2.24
N TYR A 84 -6.20 -12.72 1.14
CA TYR A 84 -5.41 -12.65 -0.08
C TYR A 84 -6.18 -11.93 -1.17
N GLY A 85 -5.51 -11.05 -1.91
CA GLY A 85 -6.18 -10.29 -2.96
C GLY A 85 -6.41 -11.14 -4.20
N ASN A 86 -7.49 -10.88 -4.93
CA ASN A 86 -7.83 -11.65 -6.14
C ASN A 86 -6.72 -11.68 -7.21
N PHE A 87 -5.79 -10.71 -7.19
CA PHE A 87 -4.68 -10.62 -8.15
C PHE A 87 -3.56 -11.62 -7.84
N CYS A 88 -3.44 -12.04 -6.58
CA CYS A 88 -2.42 -12.95 -6.08
C CYS A 88 -3.00 -14.27 -5.54
N ASP A 89 -4.30 -14.48 -5.67
CA ASP A 89 -5.01 -15.65 -5.17
C ASP A 89 -5.79 -16.40 -6.26
N PRO A 90 -5.16 -17.37 -6.94
CA PRO A 90 -5.85 -18.26 -7.86
C PRO A 90 -6.36 -19.56 -7.19
N ASP A 91 -6.60 -19.58 -5.87
CA ASP A 91 -7.28 -20.68 -5.17
C ASP A 91 -8.81 -20.49 -5.18
N PHE A 92 -9.41 -20.61 -6.36
CA PHE A 92 -10.85 -20.34 -6.55
C PHE A 92 -11.78 -21.27 -5.76
N ASN A 93 -11.27 -22.42 -5.30
CA ASN A 93 -12.06 -23.39 -4.56
C ASN A 93 -11.84 -23.33 -3.04
N GLN A 94 -10.89 -22.51 -2.57
CA GLN A 94 -10.52 -22.29 -1.17
C GLN A 94 -10.08 -23.57 -0.45
N ASP A 95 -9.28 -24.41 -1.11
CA ASP A 95 -8.70 -25.63 -0.53
C ASP A 95 -7.23 -25.48 -0.09
N LEU A 96 -6.71 -24.25 -0.16
CA LEU A 96 -5.36 -23.81 0.17
C LEU A 96 -4.28 -24.38 -0.77
N ILE A 97 -4.65 -24.85 -1.95
CA ILE A 97 -3.69 -25.34 -2.94
C ILE A 97 -4.15 -25.09 -4.37
N VAL A 98 -3.43 -24.23 -5.08
CA VAL A 98 -3.66 -23.97 -6.49
C VAL A 98 -3.37 -25.22 -7.31
N ASN A 99 -4.38 -25.81 -7.94
CA ASN A 99 -4.27 -27.08 -8.64
C ASN A 99 -5.20 -27.20 -9.86
N PHE A 100 -5.42 -28.43 -10.31
CA PHE A 100 -6.20 -28.72 -11.51
C PHE A 100 -7.70 -28.39 -11.35
N VAL A 101 -8.20 -28.30 -10.12
CA VAL A 101 -9.57 -27.85 -9.85
C VAL A 101 -9.67 -26.34 -10.12
N ASP A 102 -8.69 -25.54 -9.70
CA ASP A 102 -8.68 -24.08 -9.94
C ASP A 102 -8.46 -23.75 -11.41
N LEU A 103 -7.61 -24.55 -12.08
CA LEU A 103 -7.49 -24.50 -13.53
C LEU A 103 -8.84 -24.76 -14.23
N GLN A 104 -9.67 -25.65 -13.69
CA GLN A 104 -10.99 -25.91 -14.26
C GLN A 104 -11.92 -24.69 -14.08
N TYR A 105 -11.90 -24.04 -12.92
CA TYR A 105 -12.64 -22.78 -12.70
C TYR A 105 -12.24 -21.71 -13.70
N MET A 106 -10.95 -21.46 -13.88
CA MET A 106 -10.47 -20.48 -14.86
C MET A 106 -10.80 -20.86 -16.31
N ALA A 107 -10.77 -22.17 -16.64
CA ALA A 107 -11.12 -22.64 -17.97
C ALA A 107 -12.61 -22.42 -18.30
N ASP A 108 -13.49 -22.50 -17.29
CA ASP A 108 -14.92 -22.23 -17.45
C ASP A 108 -15.19 -20.74 -17.72
N GLU A 109 -14.33 -19.85 -17.20
CA GLU A 109 -14.40 -18.38 -17.39
C GLU A 109 -13.52 -17.88 -18.54
N PHE A 110 -12.87 -18.75 -19.31
CA PHE A 110 -11.95 -18.33 -20.37
C PHE A 110 -12.66 -17.50 -21.45
N PHE A 111 -12.12 -16.31 -21.75
CA PHE A 111 -12.72 -15.22 -22.56
C PHE A 111 -13.89 -14.46 -21.92
N ALA A 112 -14.20 -14.71 -20.65
CA ALA A 112 -15.12 -13.87 -19.88
C ALA A 112 -14.42 -12.62 -19.35
N SER A 113 -15.22 -11.70 -18.82
CA SER A 113 -14.76 -10.52 -18.10
C SER A 113 -15.04 -10.69 -16.59
N ASP A 114 -14.79 -11.88 -16.07
CA ASP A 114 -14.95 -12.18 -14.66
C ASP A 114 -13.80 -11.51 -13.88
N PRO A 115 -14.08 -10.53 -13.00
CA PRO A 115 -13.04 -9.88 -12.22
C PRO A 115 -12.32 -10.85 -11.27
N ASP A 116 -12.96 -11.93 -10.82
CA ASP A 116 -12.35 -12.84 -9.87
C ASP A 116 -11.31 -13.74 -10.55
N ALA A 117 -11.50 -14.09 -11.83
CA ALA A 117 -10.55 -14.88 -12.61
C ALA A 117 -9.59 -14.06 -13.51
N ASP A 118 -9.76 -12.73 -13.56
CA ASP A 118 -8.88 -11.76 -14.23
C ASP A 118 -7.76 -11.32 -13.26
N LEU A 119 -6.72 -12.16 -13.16
CA LEU A 119 -5.62 -12.02 -12.21
C LEU A 119 -4.69 -10.87 -12.57
N ASN A 120 -4.60 -10.49 -13.85
CA ASN A 120 -3.74 -9.38 -14.28
C ASN A 120 -4.49 -8.03 -14.39
N GLY A 121 -5.81 -8.04 -14.27
CA GLY A 121 -6.66 -6.85 -14.31
C GLY A 121 -6.78 -6.20 -15.69
N ASP A 122 -6.55 -6.94 -16.78
CA ASP A 122 -6.64 -6.45 -18.16
C ASP A 122 -8.09 -6.42 -18.69
N GLY A 123 -9.03 -6.95 -17.91
CA GLY A 123 -10.47 -6.97 -18.17
C GLY A 123 -10.97 -8.22 -18.90
N LEU A 124 -10.10 -9.19 -19.18
CA LEU A 124 -10.45 -10.44 -19.85
C LEU A 124 -9.68 -11.62 -19.27
N VAL A 125 -10.39 -12.65 -18.85
CA VAL A 125 -9.78 -13.93 -18.47
C VAL A 125 -9.21 -14.60 -19.72
N ASN A 126 -7.88 -14.68 -19.81
CA ASN A 126 -7.19 -15.15 -21.01
C ASN A 126 -5.90 -15.93 -20.69
N PHE A 127 -5.05 -16.13 -21.68
CA PHE A 127 -3.81 -16.89 -21.51
C PHE A 127 -2.81 -16.21 -20.55
N ALA A 128 -2.92 -14.90 -20.34
CA ALA A 128 -2.11 -14.18 -19.38
C ALA A 128 -2.47 -14.56 -17.94
N ASP A 129 -3.76 -14.65 -17.61
CA ASP A 129 -4.24 -15.09 -16.29
C ASP A 129 -3.90 -16.57 -16.06
N LEU A 130 -4.05 -17.38 -17.12
CA LEU A 130 -3.66 -18.78 -17.06
C LEU A 130 -2.16 -18.97 -16.80
N GLN A 131 -1.31 -18.07 -17.30
CA GLN A 131 0.11 -18.09 -16.99
C GLN A 131 0.35 -17.80 -15.51
N LEU A 132 -0.32 -16.80 -14.94
CA LEU A 132 -0.23 -16.47 -13.52
C LEU A 132 -0.68 -17.64 -12.63
N LEU A 133 -1.81 -18.26 -12.95
CA LEU A 133 -2.27 -19.47 -12.26
C LEU A 133 -1.27 -20.62 -12.39
N SER A 134 -0.69 -20.81 -13.58
CA SER A 134 0.30 -21.87 -13.81
C SER A 134 1.60 -21.66 -13.04
N ASP A 135 1.99 -20.42 -12.78
CA ASP A 135 3.20 -20.11 -12.00
C ASP A 135 3.01 -20.45 -10.52
N LEU A 136 1.76 -20.50 -10.05
CA LEU A 136 1.38 -20.81 -8.67
C LEU A 136 0.94 -22.27 -8.46
N PHE A 137 0.99 -23.10 -9.49
CA PHE A 137 0.52 -24.48 -9.43
C PHE A 137 1.27 -25.30 -8.35
N PHE A 138 0.51 -25.96 -7.47
CA PHE A 138 0.95 -26.68 -6.27
C PHE A 138 1.53 -25.82 -5.14
N LEU A 139 1.44 -24.50 -5.23
CA LEU A 139 1.77 -23.60 -4.13
C LEU A 139 0.51 -23.27 -3.33
N ALA A 140 0.73 -22.85 -2.08
CA ALA A 140 -0.34 -22.24 -1.30
C ALA A 140 -0.60 -20.83 -1.81
N PRO A 141 -1.86 -20.35 -1.79
CA PRO A 141 -2.16 -18.95 -2.04
C PRO A 141 -1.52 -18.07 -0.96
N GLY A 142 -1.38 -16.78 -1.25
CA GLY A 142 -0.80 -15.84 -0.31
C GLY A 142 -0.44 -14.49 -0.92
N PRO A 143 -0.22 -13.47 -0.07
CA PRO A 143 0.02 -12.10 -0.52
C PRO A 143 1.31 -11.98 -1.33
N SER A 144 2.27 -12.88 -1.10
CA SER A 144 3.53 -12.92 -1.83
C SER A 144 3.50 -13.75 -3.12
N CYS A 145 2.34 -14.20 -3.62
CA CYS A 145 2.25 -15.04 -4.83
C CYS A 145 3.20 -16.26 -4.78
N GLY A 146 3.23 -16.99 -3.67
CA GLY A 146 4.08 -18.18 -3.54
C GLY A 146 5.59 -17.91 -3.51
N ILE A 147 6.02 -16.65 -3.50
CA ILE A 147 7.41 -16.28 -3.24
C ILE A 147 7.69 -16.55 -1.75
N VAL A 148 8.52 -17.55 -1.49
CA VAL A 148 9.02 -17.87 -0.15
C VAL A 148 10.17 -16.91 0.15
N GLU A 149 10.00 -15.99 1.09
CA GLU A 149 11.11 -15.22 1.67
C GLU A 149 12.09 -16.11 2.47
#